data_AF-A0A660UZ38-F1
#
_entry.id   AF-A0A660UZ38-F1
#
_cell.length_a   1.000
_cell.length_b   1.000
_cell.length_c   1.000
_cell.angle_alpha   90.00
_cell.angle_beta   90.00
_cell.angle_gamma   90.00
#
_symmetry.space_group_name_H-M   'P 1'
#
loop_
_entity.id
_entity.type
_entity.pdbx_description
1 polymer ?
#
loop_
_entity_poly.entity_id
_entity_poly.type
_entity_poly.pdbx_seq_one_letter_code
_entity_poly.pdbx_strand_id
1 'polypeptide(L)'
;EKSAVLMAPLTKAAGGWGACGDIFKSKDDPDYKALAQAAKNWQTEWLKARRFGAPNFQVNRQYIREMVRFKILPEGTTPDKVDAYKTDRQYWQMFTHQPNNPPEPDSKEQLISHLRKP
;
A
#
# COMPACT_ATOMS: atom_id res chain seq x y z
N GLU A 1 12.87 -17.41 6.08
CA GLU A 1 13.40 -18.66 5.47
C GLU A 1 13.07 -18.80 3.99
N LYS A 2 11.82 -18.66 3.54
CA LYS A 2 11.45 -18.74 2.11
C LYS A 2 11.70 -17.45 1.29
N SER A 3 12.59 -16.57 1.76
CA SER A 3 12.87 -15.30 1.05
C SER A 3 13.68 -15.58 -0.21
N ALA A 4 13.33 -14.97 -1.33
CA ALA A 4 14.08 -15.09 -2.58
C ALA A 4 15.56 -14.70 -2.42
N VAL A 5 15.84 -13.71 -1.57
CA VAL A 5 17.20 -13.24 -1.24
C VAL A 5 18.05 -14.33 -0.56
N LEU A 6 17.42 -15.28 0.13
CA LEU A 6 18.11 -16.42 0.76
C LEU A 6 18.11 -17.66 -0.15
N MET A 7 17.02 -17.89 -0.88
CA MET A 7 16.83 -19.11 -1.68
C MET A 7 17.63 -19.06 -2.99
N ALA A 8 17.69 -17.91 -3.66
CA ALA A 8 18.40 -17.77 -4.93
C ALA A 8 19.90 -18.07 -4.86
N PRO A 9 20.66 -17.61 -3.84
CA PRO A 9 22.09 -17.94 -3.69
C PRO A 9 22.38 -19.27 -2.99
N LEU A 10 21.38 -19.92 -2.36
CA LEU A 10 21.52 -21.21 -1.71
C LEU A 10 21.45 -22.34 -2.73
N THR A 11 22.38 -23.30 -2.65
CA THR A 11 22.40 -24.43 -3.60
C THR A 11 21.14 -25.26 -3.55
N LYS A 12 20.82 -25.92 -4.67
CA LYS A 12 19.70 -26.88 -4.73
C LYS A 12 19.87 -28.04 -3.74
N ALA A 13 21.11 -28.51 -3.53
CA ALA A 13 21.41 -29.58 -2.57
C ALA A 13 21.07 -29.19 -1.12
N ALA A 14 21.25 -27.92 -0.75
CA ALA A 14 20.85 -27.38 0.54
C ALA A 14 19.37 -26.94 0.61
N GLY A 15 18.58 -27.25 -0.43
CA GLY A 15 17.16 -26.93 -0.53
C GLY A 15 16.87 -25.50 -1.02
N GLY A 16 17.86 -24.82 -1.61
CA GLY A 16 17.73 -23.53 -2.27
C GLY A 16 17.35 -23.62 -3.75
N TRP A 17 17.39 -22.50 -4.46
CA TRP A 17 17.07 -22.41 -5.89
C TRP A 17 18.33 -22.51 -6.78
N GLY A 18 19.51 -22.17 -6.26
CA GLY A 18 20.77 -22.14 -7.01
C GLY A 18 20.72 -21.22 -8.24
N ALA A 19 19.94 -20.14 -8.17
CA ALA A 19 19.71 -19.23 -9.28
C ALA A 19 20.78 -18.13 -9.41
N CYS A 20 21.53 -17.83 -8.35
CA CYS A 20 22.56 -16.79 -8.31
C CYS A 20 23.99 -17.34 -8.32
N GLY A 21 24.18 -18.57 -8.80
CA GLY A 21 25.40 -19.34 -8.53
C GLY A 21 25.37 -19.89 -7.10
N ASP A 22 26.05 -21.00 -6.89
CA ASP A 22 26.10 -21.73 -5.62
C ASP A 22 26.93 -20.99 -4.55
N ILE A 23 26.47 -19.79 -4.14
CA ILE A 23 27.16 -18.90 -3.19
C ILE A 23 27.13 -19.51 -1.80
N PHE A 24 25.95 -19.92 -1.32
CA PHE A 24 25.82 -20.60 -0.03
C PHE A 24 25.68 -22.10 -0.23
N LYS A 25 26.69 -22.85 0.18
CA LYS A 25 26.70 -24.33 0.11
C LYS A 25 25.77 -24.98 1.12
N SER A 26 25.51 -24.32 2.24
CA SER A 26 24.64 -24.79 3.33
C SER A 26 23.98 -23.60 4.01
N LYS A 27 22.89 -23.88 4.74
CA LYS A 27 22.27 -22.92 5.68
C LYS A 27 23.13 -22.66 6.92
N ASP A 28 24.19 -23.45 7.10
CA ASP A 28 25.17 -23.24 8.16
C ASP A 28 26.22 -22.19 7.86
N ASP A 29 26.25 -21.69 6.62
CA ASP A 29 27.14 -20.63 6.19
C ASP A 29 26.94 -19.36 7.06
N PRO A 30 28.03 -18.75 7.57
CA PRO A 30 27.94 -17.58 8.45
C PRO A 30 27.20 -16.40 7.81
N ASP A 31 27.42 -16.15 6.52
CA ASP A 31 26.81 -15.05 5.79
C ASP A 31 25.35 -15.35 5.49
N TYR A 32 25.02 -16.62 5.19
CA TYR A 32 23.62 -17.05 5.11
C TYR A 32 22.88 -16.80 6.43
N LYS A 33 23.48 -17.17 7.58
CA LYS A 33 22.88 -16.95 8.91
C LYS A 33 22.70 -15.46 9.21
N ALA A 34 23.68 -14.63 8.86
CA ALA A 34 23.59 -13.19 9.02
C ALA A 34 22.43 -12.59 8.22
N LEU A 35 22.31 -12.95 6.94
CA LEU A 35 21.21 -12.48 6.08
C LEU A 35 19.85 -13.02 6.54
N ALA A 36 19.78 -14.28 6.96
CA ALA A 36 18.55 -14.88 7.46
C ALA A 36 18.06 -14.19 8.74
N GLN A 37 18.98 -13.88 9.65
CA GLN A 37 18.66 -13.14 10.87
C GLN A 37 18.24 -11.71 10.56
N ALA A 38 18.93 -11.03 9.64
CA ALA A 38 18.52 -9.70 9.18
C ALA A 38 17.09 -9.74 8.63
N ALA A 39 16.79 -10.65 7.71
CA ALA A 39 15.45 -10.80 7.13
C ALA A 39 14.37 -11.05 8.19
N LYS A 40 14.67 -11.83 9.23
CA LYS A 40 13.77 -12.07 10.37
C LYS A 40 13.53 -10.80 11.19
N ASN A 41 14.58 -10.03 11.45
CA ASN A 41 14.47 -8.73 12.14
C ASN A 41 13.61 -7.76 11.33
N TRP A 42 13.86 -7.64 10.02
CA TRP A 42 13.06 -6.81 9.12
C TRP A 42 11.59 -7.24 9.10
N GLN A 43 11.31 -8.55 9.01
CA GLN A 43 9.94 -9.06 9.07
C GLN A 43 9.25 -8.69 10.39
N THR A 44 9.98 -8.73 11.50
CA THR A 44 9.45 -8.39 12.82
C THR A 44 9.06 -6.91 12.90
N GLU A 45 9.92 -6.01 12.45
CA GLU A 45 9.62 -4.58 12.40
C GLU A 45 8.49 -4.27 11.38
N TRP A 46 8.49 -4.98 10.25
CA TRP A 46 7.47 -4.85 9.21
C TRP A 46 6.07 -5.25 9.68
N LEU A 47 5.96 -6.25 10.57
CA LEU A 47 4.69 -6.67 11.18
C LEU A 47 4.21 -5.71 12.27
N LYS A 48 5.14 -5.02 12.96
CA LYS A 48 4.80 -3.97 13.92
C LYS A 48 4.32 -2.70 13.21
N ALA A 49 4.87 -2.40 12.04
CA ALA A 49 4.53 -1.21 11.29
C ALA A 49 3.04 -1.21 10.90
N ARG A 50 2.34 -0.10 11.20
CA ARG A 50 0.96 0.16 10.79
C ARG A 50 0.91 0.61 9.33
N ARG A 51 1.59 -0.12 8.46
CA ARG A 51 1.71 0.18 7.03
C ARG A 51 0.43 -0.17 6.28
N PHE A 52 0.26 0.41 5.11
CA PHE A 52 -0.84 0.04 4.22
C PHE A 52 -0.85 -1.47 3.96
N GLY A 53 -2.03 -2.09 4.11
CA GLY A 53 -2.23 -3.54 3.96
C GLY A 53 -1.95 -4.38 5.21
N ALA A 54 -1.42 -3.80 6.29
CA ALA A 54 -1.33 -4.52 7.57
C ALA A 54 -2.71 -4.58 8.26
N PRO A 55 -3.02 -5.64 9.04
CA PRO A 55 -4.29 -5.73 9.77
C PRO A 55 -4.53 -4.58 10.76
N ASN A 56 -3.45 -3.96 11.26
CA ASN A 56 -3.49 -2.84 12.19
C ASN A 56 -3.31 -1.45 11.51
N PHE A 57 -3.41 -1.41 10.18
CA PHE A 57 -3.32 -0.19 9.39
C PHE A 57 -4.40 0.81 9.82
N GLN A 58 -4.02 2.07 9.95
CA GLN A 58 -4.94 3.19 10.09
C GLN A 58 -4.47 4.32 9.20
N VAL A 59 -5.44 4.98 8.56
CA VAL A 59 -5.18 6.18 7.76
C VAL A 59 -4.72 7.33 8.65
N ASN A 60 -3.98 8.27 8.06
CA ASN A 60 -3.57 9.47 8.78
C ASN A 60 -4.68 10.55 8.74
N ARG A 61 -4.50 11.62 9.51
CA ARG A 61 -5.47 12.72 9.59
C ARG A 61 -5.63 13.47 8.26
N GLN A 62 -4.56 13.53 7.46
CA GLN A 62 -4.57 14.20 6.14
C GLN A 62 -5.50 13.48 5.17
N TYR A 63 -5.42 12.14 5.11
CA TYR A 63 -6.33 11.32 4.33
C TYR A 63 -7.79 11.58 4.73
N ILE A 64 -8.09 11.55 6.03
CA ILE A 64 -9.45 11.81 6.52
C ILE A 64 -9.92 13.20 6.11
N ARG A 65 -9.08 14.23 6.28
CA ARG A 65 -9.39 15.60 5.87
C ARG A 65 -9.79 15.67 4.40
N GLU A 66 -9.03 15.05 3.51
CA GLU A 66 -9.36 15.05 2.08
C GLU A 66 -10.65 14.25 1.81
N MET A 67 -10.84 13.09 2.42
CA MET A 67 -12.06 12.29 2.23
C MET A 67 -13.31 12.99 2.78
N VAL A 68 -13.19 13.79 3.83
CA VAL A 68 -14.26 14.69 4.32
C VAL A 68 -14.52 15.80 3.31
N ARG A 69 -13.48 16.42 2.74
CA ARG A 69 -13.61 17.44 1.69
C ARG A 69 -14.34 16.91 0.45
N PHE A 70 -14.09 15.66 0.07
CA PHE A 70 -14.80 14.99 -1.03
C PHE A 70 -16.19 14.46 -0.63
N LYS A 71 -16.65 14.70 0.61
CA LYS A 71 -17.94 14.24 1.16
C LYS A 71 -18.10 12.71 1.19
N ILE A 72 -16.98 11.98 1.22
CA ILE A 72 -16.97 10.50 1.32
C ILE A 72 -17.06 10.08 2.79
N LEU A 73 -16.37 10.81 3.68
CA LEU A 73 -16.43 10.60 5.12
C LEU A 73 -17.15 11.76 5.83
N PRO A 74 -17.86 11.50 6.94
CA PRO A 74 -18.42 12.56 7.79
C PRO A 74 -17.32 13.38 8.49
N GLU A 75 -17.63 14.64 8.80
CA GLU A 75 -16.78 15.47 9.64
C GLU A 75 -16.60 14.84 11.05
N GLY A 76 -15.42 15.02 11.65
CA GLY A 76 -15.09 14.43 12.95
C GLY A 76 -14.76 12.92 12.92
N THR A 77 -14.69 12.29 11.75
CA THR A 77 -14.28 10.89 11.62
C THR A 77 -12.87 10.66 12.19
N THR A 78 -12.71 9.60 12.99
CA THR A 78 -11.42 9.21 13.59
C THR A 78 -10.79 8.03 12.83
N PRO A 79 -9.45 7.90 12.82
CA PRO A 79 -8.75 6.86 12.03
C PRO A 79 -9.20 5.43 12.27
N ASP A 80 -9.62 5.09 13.49
CA ASP A 80 -10.11 3.76 13.89
C ASP A 80 -11.47 3.40 13.28
N LYS A 81 -12.20 4.38 12.76
CA LYS A 81 -13.52 4.20 12.13
C LYS A 81 -13.46 4.14 10.60
N VAL A 82 -12.27 4.25 10.02
CA VAL A 82 -12.11 4.32 8.56
C VAL A 82 -11.73 2.94 8.01
N ASP A 83 -12.59 2.41 7.15
CA ASP A 83 -12.21 1.37 6.21
C ASP A 83 -11.59 2.04 4.97
N ALA A 84 -10.26 2.02 4.91
CA ALA A 84 -9.50 2.66 3.84
C ALA A 84 -9.84 2.10 2.45
N TYR A 85 -10.07 0.78 2.33
CA TYR A 85 -10.35 0.17 1.03
C TYR A 85 -11.73 0.53 0.52
N LYS A 86 -12.72 0.55 1.40
CA LYS A 86 -14.07 1.01 1.05
C LYS A 86 -14.07 2.48 0.66
N THR A 87 -13.38 3.31 1.45
CA THR A 87 -13.28 4.75 1.24
C THR A 87 -12.58 5.07 -0.09
N ASP A 88 -11.45 4.42 -0.38
CA ASP A 88 -10.74 4.57 -1.66
C ASP A 88 -11.60 4.13 -2.84
N ARG A 89 -12.33 3.02 -2.71
CA ARG A 89 -13.23 2.57 -3.78
C ARG A 89 -14.29 3.61 -4.10
N GLN A 90 -14.88 4.24 -3.09
CA GLN A 90 -15.85 5.32 -3.28
C GLN A 90 -15.21 6.54 -3.95
N TYR A 91 -14.00 6.92 -3.51
CA TYR A 91 -13.23 8.00 -4.14
C TYR A 91 -13.00 7.74 -5.63
N TRP A 92 -12.49 6.55 -5.98
CA TRP A 92 -12.21 6.21 -7.39
C TRP A 92 -13.47 6.09 -8.25
N GLN A 93 -14.59 5.66 -7.66
CA GLN A 93 -15.89 5.63 -8.35
C GLN A 93 -16.37 7.01 -8.79
N MET A 94 -15.97 8.09 -8.11
CA MET A 94 -16.31 9.47 -8.53
C MET A 94 -15.72 9.84 -9.88
N PHE A 95 -14.62 9.21 -10.30
CA PHE A 95 -13.94 9.48 -11.57
C PHE A 95 -14.26 8.45 -12.66
N THR A 96 -15.13 7.49 -12.37
CA THR A 96 -15.48 6.46 -13.35
C THR A 96 -16.45 7.05 -14.38
N HIS A 97 -16.08 7.01 -15.66
CA HIS A 97 -16.95 7.43 -16.75
C HIS A 97 -18.22 6.58 -16.79
N GLN A 98 -19.38 7.22 -16.71
CA GLN A 98 -20.68 6.58 -16.87
C GLN A 98 -21.22 6.89 -18.28
N PRO A 99 -21.10 5.98 -19.25
CA PRO A 99 -21.50 6.26 -20.64
C PRO A 99 -23.00 6.56 -20.78
N ASN A 100 -23.83 6.05 -19.87
CA ASN A 100 -25.28 6.26 -19.87
C ASN A 100 -25.74 7.42 -18.98
N ASN A 101 -24.80 8.11 -18.33
CA ASN A 101 -25.07 9.26 -17.48
C ASN A 101 -23.93 10.27 -17.63
N PRO A 102 -23.78 10.87 -18.82
CA PRO A 102 -22.77 11.89 -19.01
C PRO A 102 -23.02 13.03 -18.02
N PRO A 103 -21.98 13.56 -17.36
CA PRO A 103 -22.14 14.74 -16.52
C PRO A 103 -22.72 15.86 -17.38
N GLU A 104 -23.75 16.53 -16.87
CA GLU A 104 -24.35 17.67 -17.54
C GLU A 104 -23.25 18.73 -17.74
N PRO A 105 -23.10 19.29 -18.95
CA PRO A 105 -22.07 20.28 -19.19
C PRO A 105 -22.31 21.48 -18.28
N ASP A 106 -21.24 21.94 -17.61
CA ASP A 106 -21.29 23.14 -16.79
C ASP A 106 -21.88 24.31 -17.59
N SER A 107 -22.79 25.06 -16.98
CA SER A 107 -23.32 26.28 -17.56
C SER A 107 -22.21 27.32 -17.78
N LYS A 108 -22.44 28.27 -18.68
CA LYS A 108 -21.50 29.39 -18.88
C LYS A 108 -21.22 30.13 -17.57
N GLU A 109 -22.22 30.32 -16.72
CA GLU A 109 -22.06 30.95 -15.40
C GLU A 109 -21.17 30.12 -14.47
N GLN A 110 -21.32 28.80 -14.48
CA GLN A 110 -20.47 27.89 -13.70
C GLN A 110 -19.01 27.95 -14.16
N LEU A 111 -18.76 27.87 -15.47
CA LEU A 111 -17.41 27.99 -16.05
C LEU A 111 -16.76 29.35 -15.73
N ILE A 112 -17.52 30.45 -15.84
CA ILE A 112 -17.04 31.80 -15.49
C ILE A 112 -16.74 31.92 -13.98
N SER A 113 -17.50 31.23 -13.12
CA SER A 113 -17.27 31.23 -11.67
C SER A 113 -15.98 30.50 -11.26
N HIS A 114 -15.62 29.41 -11.96
CA HIS A 114 -14.38 28.66 -11.72
C HIS A 114 -13.14 29.49 -12.09
N LEU A 115 -13.25 30.34 -13.11
CA LEU A 115 -12.18 31.24 -13.57
C LEU A 115 -12.02 32.49 -12.71
N ARG A 116 -12.96 32.77 -11.79
CA ARG A 116 -12.97 33.98 -10.94
C ARG A 116 -12.58 33.73 -9.48
N LYS A 117 -12.24 32.51 -9.08
CA LYS A 117 -11.70 32.29 -7.73
C LYS A 117 -10.22 32.71 -7.70
N PRO A 118 -9.80 33.60 -6.76
CA PRO A 118 -8.41 33.98 -6.58
C PRO A 118 -7.55 32.81 -6.05
#